data_AF-A0AB34K1X0-F1
#
_entry.id   AF-A0AB34K1X0-F1
#
_cell.length_a   1.000
_cell.length_b   1.000
_cell.length_c   1.000
_cell.angle_alpha   90.00
_cell.angle_beta   90.00
_cell.angle_gamma   90.00
#
_symmetry.space_group_name_H-M   'P 1'
#
loop_
_entity.id
_entity.type
_entity.pdbx_description
1 polymer ?
#
loop_
_entity_poly.entity_id
_entity_poly.type
_entity_poly.pdbx_seq_one_letter_code
_entity_poly.pdbx_strand_id
1 'polypeptide(L)'
;MAAREATHAGSWYSRDGARLAEELDGWLGEAARTCPPARALIAPHAGYAYSGAVAAWAYAHVDPTAVRRVFLLGPSHHVYTPRCALTGCAEYRTPLGSLKVDAEASDALRRTGEFEEMTKKADEEEHSLEMHLPYIVHVMRGREFGLVPVLVGALSEESEAKYGKLFSQYLTDPENLFVFSSDFCHWGRRFRFTPFSEKGKQIHQSIEQLDRQGMALVEAQDAAGFAAYLREFGNTICGRHPIAILLHALQACGSVEHKVKFVRYAMSSLCRSINDSSVSYASAVVHV
;
A
#
# COMPACT_ATOMS: atom_id res chain seq x y z
N MET A 1 -21.14 -13.20 -12.19
CA MET A 1 -20.79 -12.03 -11.35
C MET A 1 -19.79 -11.16 -12.11
N ALA A 2 -19.75 -9.85 -11.85
CA ALA A 2 -18.86 -8.94 -12.59
C ALA A 2 -17.39 -9.16 -12.20
N ALA A 3 -16.49 -9.12 -13.19
CA ALA A 3 -15.04 -9.12 -12.99
C ALA A 3 -14.48 -7.73 -13.25
N ARG A 4 -13.48 -7.32 -12.47
CA ARG A 4 -12.65 -6.13 -12.72
C ARG A 4 -11.49 -6.52 -13.64
N GLU A 5 -11.35 -5.83 -14.77
CA GLU A 5 -10.25 -6.10 -15.70
C GLU A 5 -8.91 -5.50 -15.22
N ALA A 6 -7.81 -6.02 -15.77
CA ALA A 6 -6.44 -5.53 -15.56
C ALA A 6 -6.16 -4.31 -16.46
N THR A 7 -6.81 -3.18 -16.18
CA THR A 7 -6.84 -2.00 -17.07
C THR A 7 -5.49 -1.29 -17.22
N HIS A 8 -4.55 -1.50 -16.28
CA HIS A 8 -3.22 -0.89 -16.29
C HIS A 8 -2.14 -1.84 -16.84
N ALA A 9 -2.51 -3.06 -17.24
CA ALA A 9 -1.61 -4.02 -17.85
C ALA A 9 -1.13 -3.57 -19.25
N GLY A 10 0.18 -3.55 -19.45
CA GLY A 10 0.85 -3.10 -20.68
C GLY A 10 1.28 -1.64 -20.67
N SER A 11 0.95 -0.88 -19.62
CA SER A 11 1.44 0.49 -19.43
C SER A 11 2.18 0.64 -18.08
N TRP A 12 1.61 0.14 -16.99
CA TRP A 12 2.22 0.23 -15.65
C TRP A 12 3.07 -1.01 -15.29
N TYR A 13 2.70 -2.16 -15.83
CA TYR A 13 3.39 -3.45 -15.68
C TYR A 13 3.20 -4.29 -16.95
N SER A 14 4.01 -5.34 -17.14
CA SER A 14 3.91 -6.20 -18.32
C SER A 14 2.53 -6.86 -18.44
N ARG A 15 1.92 -6.82 -19.63
CA ARG A 15 0.71 -7.61 -19.93
C ARG A 15 0.99 -9.06 -20.31
N ASP A 16 2.24 -9.37 -20.65
CA ASP A 16 2.70 -10.73 -20.89
C ASP A 16 2.94 -11.39 -19.54
N GLY A 17 2.14 -12.42 -19.23
CA GLY A 17 2.18 -13.11 -17.94
C GLY A 17 3.50 -13.85 -17.70
N ALA A 18 4.15 -14.39 -18.73
CA ALA A 18 5.42 -15.09 -18.56
C ALA A 18 6.53 -14.09 -18.21
N ARG A 19 6.60 -12.99 -18.95
CA ARG A 19 7.53 -11.90 -18.65
C ARG A 19 7.27 -11.28 -17.28
N LEU A 20 6.01 -11.05 -16.92
CA LEU A 20 5.64 -10.48 -15.63
C LEU A 20 6.06 -11.41 -14.48
N ALA A 21 5.85 -12.71 -14.61
CA ALA A 21 6.28 -13.69 -13.61
C ALA A 21 7.81 -13.70 -13.46
N GLU A 22 8.57 -13.64 -14.57
CA GLU A 22 10.03 -13.57 -14.55
C GLU A 22 10.55 -12.29 -13.87
N GLU A 23 9.96 -11.13 -14.18
CA GLU A 23 10.28 -9.85 -13.52
C GLU A 23 10.04 -9.94 -12.00
N LEU A 24 8.90 -10.50 -11.58
CA LEU A 24 8.57 -10.67 -10.17
C LEU A 24 9.49 -11.69 -9.45
N ASP A 25 9.79 -12.83 -10.06
CA ASP A 25 10.71 -13.82 -9.49
C ASP A 25 12.13 -13.25 -9.35
N GLY A 26 12.60 -12.48 -10.34
CA GLY A 26 13.90 -11.81 -10.27
C GLY A 26 13.98 -10.84 -9.09
N TRP A 27 13.01 -9.92 -8.95
CA TRP A 27 13.00 -8.96 -7.85
C TRP A 27 12.82 -9.62 -6.47
N LEU A 28 11.96 -10.64 -6.37
CA LEU A 28 11.78 -11.39 -5.13
C LEU A 28 13.03 -12.19 -4.74
N GLY A 29 13.78 -12.71 -5.71
CA GLY A 29 15.03 -13.43 -5.49
C GLY A 29 16.16 -12.54 -4.96
N GLU A 30 16.16 -11.25 -5.31
CA GLU A 30 17.13 -10.26 -4.82
C GLU A 30 16.77 -9.67 -3.45
N ALA A 31 15.50 -9.73 -3.06
CA ALA A 31 15.00 -9.15 -1.82
C ALA A 31 15.40 -9.99 -0.59
N ALA A 32 16.28 -9.43 0.24
CA ALA A 32 16.68 -10.09 1.49
C ALA A 32 15.56 -10.07 2.53
N ARG A 33 15.24 -11.24 3.11
CA ARG A 33 14.37 -11.35 4.29
C ARG A 33 15.15 -10.92 5.54
N THR A 34 14.76 -9.79 6.14
CA THR A 34 15.48 -9.18 7.28
C THR A 34 14.68 -9.14 8.58
N CYS A 35 13.46 -9.68 8.57
CA CYS A 35 12.58 -9.85 9.73
C CYS A 35 11.67 -11.09 9.55
N PRO A 36 10.93 -11.51 10.59
CA PRO A 36 9.97 -12.60 10.52
C PRO A 36 8.86 -12.40 9.48
N PRO A 37 8.06 -13.45 9.19
CA PRO A 37 6.94 -13.35 8.27
C PRO A 37 5.97 -12.21 8.57
N ALA A 38 5.50 -11.58 7.51
CA ALA A 38 4.65 -10.40 7.56
C ALA A 38 3.19 -10.74 7.93
N ARG A 39 2.61 -9.87 8.76
CA ARG A 39 1.17 -9.74 9.03
C ARG A 39 0.54 -8.62 8.22
N ALA A 40 1.30 -7.55 8.01
CA ALA A 40 0.94 -6.46 7.13
C ALA A 40 2.17 -5.93 6.39
N LEU A 41 1.94 -5.27 5.26
CA LEU A 41 2.96 -4.67 4.41
C LEU A 41 2.58 -3.22 4.09
N ILE A 42 3.58 -2.35 3.98
CA ILE A 42 3.48 -1.12 3.19
C ILE A 42 4.30 -1.33 1.92
N ALA A 43 3.73 -1.07 0.75
CA ALA A 43 4.44 -1.20 -0.52
C ALA A 43 4.01 -0.13 -1.53
N PRO A 44 4.91 0.27 -2.45
CA PRO A 44 4.64 1.30 -3.45
C PRO A 44 3.68 0.82 -4.55
N HIS A 45 3.07 1.79 -5.24
CA HIS A 45 2.13 1.57 -6.35
C HIS A 45 2.45 2.41 -7.60
N ALA A 46 3.68 2.89 -7.76
CA ALA A 46 4.14 3.33 -9.07
C ALA A 46 4.25 2.16 -10.07
N GLY A 47 4.47 2.47 -11.36
CA GLY A 47 4.73 1.46 -12.39
C GLY A 47 5.96 0.61 -12.07
N TYR A 48 5.90 -0.68 -12.42
CA TYR A 48 6.87 -1.69 -11.97
C TYR A 48 8.31 -1.41 -12.41
N ALA A 49 8.51 -0.72 -13.54
CA ALA A 49 9.82 -0.27 -13.98
C ALA A 49 10.53 0.65 -12.97
N TYR A 50 9.79 1.31 -12.08
CA TYR A 50 10.34 2.22 -11.08
C TYR A 50 10.33 1.62 -9.67
N SER A 51 9.19 1.05 -9.26
CA SER A 51 8.95 0.64 -7.87
C SER A 51 8.84 -0.88 -7.69
N GLY A 52 8.80 -1.66 -8.78
CA GLY A 52 8.62 -3.11 -8.75
C GLY A 52 9.66 -3.79 -7.86
N ALA A 53 10.94 -3.49 -8.08
CA ALA A 53 12.04 -4.01 -7.25
C ALA A 53 11.97 -3.57 -5.78
N VAL A 54 11.38 -2.41 -5.48
CA VAL A 54 11.21 -1.94 -4.09
C VAL A 54 10.10 -2.73 -3.41
N ALA A 55 8.93 -2.88 -4.07
CA ALA A 55 7.80 -3.65 -3.57
C ALA A 55 8.17 -5.10 -3.22
N ALA A 56 9.07 -5.73 -3.99
CA ALA A 56 9.58 -7.07 -3.69
C ALA A 56 10.14 -7.20 -2.27
N TRP A 57 10.74 -6.15 -1.70
CA TRP A 57 11.27 -6.21 -0.33
C TRP A 57 10.17 -6.39 0.71
N ALA A 58 9.00 -5.81 0.52
CA ALA A 58 7.84 -6.11 1.37
C ALA A 58 7.30 -7.53 1.09
N TYR A 59 7.01 -7.83 -0.16
CA TYR A 59 6.38 -9.10 -0.56
C TYR A 59 7.23 -10.34 -0.27
N ALA A 60 8.56 -10.23 -0.28
CA ALA A 60 9.45 -11.31 0.10
C ALA A 60 9.21 -11.80 1.53
N HIS A 61 8.65 -10.98 2.43
CA HIS A 61 8.37 -11.36 3.82
C HIS A 61 7.02 -12.06 4.00
N VAL A 62 6.21 -12.21 2.95
CA VAL A 62 4.97 -12.97 3.05
C VAL A 62 5.28 -14.47 3.17
N ASP A 63 4.74 -15.09 4.21
CA ASP A 63 4.59 -16.54 4.28
C ASP A 63 3.16 -16.90 3.85
N PRO A 64 2.97 -17.47 2.64
CA PRO A 64 1.65 -17.78 2.13
C PRO A 64 1.02 -19.02 2.81
N THR A 65 1.73 -19.68 3.73
CA THR A 65 1.34 -20.99 4.27
C THR A 65 0.08 -20.94 5.14
N ALA A 66 -0.14 -19.87 5.89
CA ALA A 66 -1.31 -19.70 6.74
C ALA A 66 -2.34 -18.71 6.17
N VAL A 67 -1.97 -17.93 5.15
CA VAL A 67 -2.81 -16.85 4.65
C VAL A 67 -3.99 -17.41 3.85
N ARG A 68 -5.21 -17.07 4.28
CA ARG A 68 -6.48 -17.38 3.62
C ARG A 68 -7.19 -16.15 3.09
N ARG A 69 -6.81 -14.96 3.57
CA ARG A 69 -7.43 -13.70 3.16
C ARG A 69 -6.40 -12.59 3.08
N VAL A 70 -6.48 -11.81 2.02
CA VAL A 70 -5.62 -10.65 1.77
C VAL A 70 -6.48 -9.40 1.73
N PHE A 71 -6.33 -8.53 2.72
CA PHE A 71 -6.88 -7.18 2.70
C PHE A 71 -5.94 -6.26 1.94
N LEU A 72 -6.45 -5.51 0.98
CA LEU A 72 -5.68 -4.59 0.16
C LEU A 72 -6.30 -3.20 0.27
N LEU A 73 -5.61 -2.29 0.97
CA LEU A 73 -6.05 -0.93 1.19
C LEU A 73 -5.22 0.02 0.34
N GLY A 74 -5.86 0.72 -0.60
CA GLY A 74 -5.18 1.68 -1.47
C GLY A 74 -5.89 3.03 -1.52
N PRO A 75 -5.15 4.14 -1.63
CA PRO A 75 -5.74 5.47 -1.72
C PRO A 75 -6.51 5.65 -3.03
N SER A 76 -7.55 6.49 -3.01
CA SER A 76 -8.22 6.95 -4.23
C SER A 76 -7.52 8.15 -4.85
N HIS A 77 -7.17 8.05 -6.13
CA HIS A 77 -6.60 9.13 -6.94
C HIS A 77 -7.63 9.83 -7.83
N HIS A 78 -8.72 9.14 -8.17
CA HIS A 78 -9.69 9.60 -9.17
C HIS A 78 -11.02 10.06 -8.57
N VAL A 79 -11.47 9.39 -7.49
CA VAL A 79 -12.79 9.65 -6.90
C VAL A 79 -12.61 10.23 -5.50
N TYR A 80 -13.15 11.42 -5.27
CA TYR A 80 -13.24 11.96 -3.92
C TYR A 80 -14.35 11.28 -3.14
N THR A 81 -14.01 10.74 -1.98
CA THR A 81 -14.97 10.27 -0.97
C THR A 81 -14.34 10.47 0.42
N PRO A 82 -15.12 10.85 1.45
CA PRO A 82 -14.64 10.93 2.82
C PRO A 82 -14.67 9.58 3.56
N ARG A 83 -14.94 8.48 2.85
CA ARG A 83 -15.10 7.12 3.40
C ARG A 83 -14.18 6.12 2.70
N CYS A 84 -14.20 4.88 3.17
CA CYS A 84 -13.69 3.74 2.42
C CYS A 84 -14.80 3.16 1.52
N ALA A 85 -14.42 2.58 0.39
CA ALA A 85 -15.34 1.91 -0.53
C ALA A 85 -14.90 0.48 -0.85
N LEU A 86 -15.88 -0.40 -1.07
CA LEU A 86 -15.69 -1.81 -1.41
C LEU A 86 -16.07 -2.07 -2.87
N THR A 87 -15.46 -3.08 -3.46
CA THR A 87 -15.76 -3.48 -4.83
C THR A 87 -17.13 -4.13 -4.97
N GLY A 88 -17.85 -3.83 -6.05
CA GLY A 88 -19.02 -4.61 -6.50
C GLY A 88 -18.65 -5.82 -7.37
N CYS A 89 -17.36 -6.03 -7.68
CA CYS A 89 -16.90 -7.16 -8.49
C CYS A 89 -16.70 -8.40 -7.61
N ALA A 90 -16.83 -9.59 -8.21
CA ALA A 90 -16.55 -10.86 -7.53
C ALA A 90 -15.13 -11.37 -7.74
N GLU A 91 -14.41 -10.83 -8.72
CA GLU A 91 -13.02 -11.17 -9.00
C GLU A 91 -12.27 -10.01 -9.63
N TYR A 92 -10.95 -10.01 -9.45
CA TYR A 92 -10.00 -9.07 -10.03
C TYR A 92 -9.06 -9.86 -10.93
N ARG A 93 -8.97 -9.50 -12.22
CA ARG A 93 -8.10 -10.19 -13.18
C ARG A 93 -6.69 -9.62 -13.17
N THR A 94 -5.72 -10.48 -13.44
CA THR A 94 -4.32 -10.10 -13.71
C THR A 94 -3.77 -10.97 -14.85
N PRO A 95 -2.64 -10.60 -15.47
CA PRO A 95 -1.96 -11.47 -16.43
C PRO A 95 -1.48 -12.81 -15.85
N LEU A 96 -1.41 -12.95 -14.51
CA LEU A 96 -0.96 -14.17 -13.83
C LEU A 96 -2.12 -15.05 -13.32
N GLY A 97 -3.36 -14.56 -13.40
CA GLY A 97 -4.55 -15.22 -12.88
C GLY A 97 -5.51 -14.26 -12.18
N SER A 98 -6.72 -14.75 -11.92
CA SER A 98 -7.75 -13.97 -11.22
C SER A 98 -7.71 -14.18 -9.71
N LEU A 99 -7.93 -13.11 -8.94
CA LEU A 99 -8.15 -13.17 -7.50
C LEU A 99 -9.65 -13.12 -7.23
N LYS A 100 -10.18 -14.08 -6.48
CA LYS A 100 -11.59 -14.05 -6.05
C LYS A 100 -11.74 -13.09 -4.87
N VAL A 101 -12.79 -12.28 -4.89
CA VAL A 101 -13.15 -11.45 -3.75
C VAL A 101 -13.72 -12.33 -2.64
N ASP A 102 -13.26 -12.10 -1.41
CA ASP A 102 -13.82 -12.74 -0.21
C ASP A 102 -15.18 -12.10 0.10
N ALA A 103 -16.25 -12.77 -0.34
CA ALA A 103 -17.61 -12.26 -0.15
C ALA A 103 -18.02 -12.21 1.33
N GLU A 104 -17.54 -13.13 2.16
CA GLU A 104 -17.91 -13.19 3.58
C GLU A 104 -17.37 -11.97 4.33
N ALA A 105 -16.07 -11.69 4.17
CA ALA A 105 -15.44 -10.52 4.78
C ALA A 105 -15.98 -9.22 4.18
N SER A 106 -16.14 -9.15 2.85
CA SER A 106 -16.70 -7.96 2.20
C SER A 106 -18.12 -7.65 2.68
N ASP A 107 -18.97 -8.66 2.84
CA ASP A 107 -20.33 -8.48 3.35
C ASP A 107 -20.34 -8.08 4.83
N ALA A 108 -19.44 -8.64 5.64
CA ALA A 108 -19.28 -8.24 7.03
C ALA A 108 -18.91 -6.75 7.13
N LEU A 109 -17.97 -6.28 6.30
CA LEU A 109 -17.61 -4.86 6.21
C LEU A 109 -18.81 -4.02 5.73
N ARG A 110 -19.55 -4.44 4.71
CA ARG A 110 -20.76 -3.73 4.21
C ARG A 110 -21.82 -3.55 5.30
N ARG A 111 -22.07 -4.58 6.11
CA ARG A 111 -23.07 -4.55 7.19
C ARG A 111 -22.76 -3.53 8.28
N THR A 112 -21.52 -3.07 8.41
CA THR A 112 -21.18 -1.99 9.35
C THR A 112 -21.83 -0.65 8.98
N GLY A 113 -22.23 -0.46 7.72
CA GLY A 113 -22.76 0.82 7.21
C GLY A 113 -21.68 1.88 6.97
N GLU A 114 -20.40 1.53 7.18
CA GLU A 114 -19.27 2.46 7.08
C GLU A 114 -18.64 2.52 5.69
N PHE A 115 -19.03 1.64 4.77
CA PHE A 115 -18.41 1.53 3.45
C PHE A 115 -19.36 1.95 2.34
N GLU A 116 -18.83 2.70 1.38
CA GLU A 116 -19.48 2.93 0.09
C GLU A 116 -19.23 1.76 -0.86
N GLU A 117 -19.94 1.72 -1.98
CA GLU A 117 -19.70 0.77 -3.06
C GLU A 117 -19.05 1.48 -4.26
N MET A 118 -17.94 0.95 -4.74
CA MET A 118 -17.30 1.44 -5.96
C MET A 118 -18.15 1.07 -7.18
N THR A 119 -18.36 2.03 -8.07
CA THR A 119 -18.78 1.68 -9.43
C THR A 119 -17.66 0.91 -10.12
N LYS A 120 -18.00 -0.03 -11.03
CA LYS A 120 -16.99 -0.77 -11.79
C LYS A 120 -16.00 0.15 -12.51
N LYS A 121 -16.48 1.27 -13.06
CA LYS A 121 -15.64 2.27 -13.71
C LYS A 121 -14.62 2.89 -12.76
N ALA A 122 -15.05 3.34 -11.57
CA ALA A 122 -14.14 3.92 -10.58
C ALA A 122 -13.09 2.90 -10.11
N ASP A 123 -13.51 1.64 -9.95
CA ASP A 123 -12.63 0.53 -9.57
C ASP A 123 -11.57 0.26 -10.64
N GLU A 124 -11.96 0.23 -11.91
CA GLU A 124 -11.06 0.02 -13.06
C GLU A 124 -10.19 1.24 -13.41
N GLU A 125 -10.62 2.46 -13.06
CA GLU A 125 -9.79 3.68 -13.21
C GLU A 125 -8.71 3.76 -12.12
N GLU A 126 -8.94 3.21 -10.93
CA GLU A 126 -7.96 3.26 -9.84
C GLU A 126 -6.81 2.25 -10.02
N HIS A 127 -5.58 2.72 -9.86
CA HIS A 127 -4.38 1.88 -10.01
C HIS A 127 -3.75 1.48 -8.68
N SER A 128 -4.03 2.21 -7.59
CA SER A 128 -3.39 1.95 -6.29
C SER A 128 -3.65 0.55 -5.76
N LEU A 129 -4.83 -0.01 -6.02
CA LEU A 129 -5.14 -1.42 -5.73
C LEU A 129 -4.49 -2.34 -6.78
N GLU A 130 -4.60 -2.00 -8.06
CA GLU A 130 -4.16 -2.87 -9.15
C GLU A 130 -2.68 -3.22 -9.12
N MET A 131 -1.82 -2.28 -8.71
CA MET A 131 -0.37 -2.49 -8.67
C MET A 131 0.06 -3.57 -7.67
N HIS A 132 -0.80 -3.94 -6.73
CA HIS A 132 -0.51 -5.02 -5.78
C HIS A 132 -0.99 -6.39 -6.27
N LEU A 133 -1.92 -6.45 -7.24
CA LEU A 133 -2.57 -7.70 -7.61
C LEU A 133 -1.60 -8.73 -8.23
N PRO A 134 -0.70 -8.37 -9.18
CA PRO A 134 0.25 -9.34 -9.71
C PRO A 134 1.18 -9.90 -8.63
N TYR A 135 1.69 -9.04 -7.74
CA TYR A 135 2.50 -9.47 -6.60
C TYR A 135 1.74 -10.43 -5.68
N ILE A 136 0.48 -10.11 -5.33
CA ILE A 136 -0.35 -10.97 -4.47
C ILE A 136 -0.56 -12.32 -5.14
N VAL A 137 -0.98 -12.38 -6.42
CA VAL A 137 -1.17 -13.64 -7.15
C VAL A 137 0.10 -14.46 -7.17
N HIS A 138 1.23 -13.82 -7.46
CA HIS A 138 2.51 -14.50 -7.64
C HIS A 138 3.05 -15.09 -6.33
N VAL A 139 2.97 -14.34 -5.23
CA VAL A 139 3.42 -14.79 -3.91
C VAL A 139 2.47 -15.85 -3.32
N MET A 140 1.17 -15.74 -3.60
CA MET A 140 0.14 -16.68 -3.14
C MET A 140 -0.06 -17.86 -4.09
N ARG A 141 0.79 -18.04 -5.11
CA ARG A 141 0.64 -19.09 -6.14
C ARG A 141 0.49 -20.48 -5.51
N GLY A 142 -0.51 -21.23 -5.99
CA GLY A 142 -0.83 -22.56 -5.47
C GLY A 142 -1.59 -22.58 -4.13
N ARG A 143 -2.07 -21.43 -3.65
CA ARG A 143 -2.90 -21.31 -2.44
C ARG A 143 -4.31 -20.86 -2.79
N GLU A 144 -5.29 -21.38 -2.04
CA GLU A 144 -6.64 -20.82 -2.04
C GLU A 144 -6.72 -19.69 -1.02
N PHE A 145 -7.14 -18.51 -1.47
CA PHE A 145 -7.33 -17.33 -0.62
C PHE A 145 -8.40 -16.41 -1.23
N GLY A 146 -8.94 -15.52 -0.41
CA GLY A 146 -9.86 -14.45 -0.83
C GLY A 146 -9.21 -13.06 -0.74
N LEU A 147 -9.54 -12.18 -1.68
CA LEU A 147 -9.11 -10.78 -1.70
C LEU A 147 -10.21 -9.88 -1.10
N VAL A 148 -9.83 -8.92 -0.26
CA VAL A 148 -10.72 -7.85 0.20
C VAL A 148 -10.12 -6.51 -0.24
N PRO A 149 -10.47 -6.02 -1.44
CA PRO A 149 -9.99 -4.72 -1.92
C PRO A 149 -10.82 -3.59 -1.30
N VAL A 150 -10.12 -2.62 -0.73
CA VAL A 150 -10.70 -1.47 -0.03
C VAL A 150 -10.05 -0.20 -0.58
N LEU A 151 -10.87 0.61 -1.26
CA LEU A 151 -10.47 1.94 -1.68
C LEU A 151 -10.59 2.89 -0.49
N VAL A 152 -9.50 3.57 -0.14
CA VAL A 152 -9.45 4.50 0.98
C VAL A 152 -9.53 5.93 0.46
N GLY A 153 -10.58 6.65 0.87
CA GLY A 153 -10.80 8.04 0.50
C GLY A 153 -9.95 9.05 1.27
N ALA A 154 -10.39 10.31 1.24
CA ALA A 154 -9.84 11.42 1.99
C ALA A 154 -10.44 11.44 3.40
N LEU A 155 -9.86 10.66 4.31
CA LEU A 155 -10.39 10.45 5.66
C LEU A 155 -10.04 11.61 6.61
N SER A 156 -10.93 11.87 7.57
CA SER A 156 -10.59 12.63 8.78
C SER A 156 -9.82 11.75 9.78
N GLU A 157 -9.06 12.35 10.70
CA GLU A 157 -8.36 11.62 11.79
C GLU A 157 -9.34 10.73 12.60
N GLU A 158 -10.57 11.20 12.85
CA GLU A 158 -11.61 10.39 13.50
C GLU A 158 -12.01 9.17 12.65
N SER A 159 -12.13 9.35 11.32
CA SER A 159 -12.44 8.25 10.41
C SER A 159 -11.29 7.27 10.29
N GLU A 160 -10.04 7.74 10.26
CA GLU A 160 -8.84 6.90 10.29
C GLU A 160 -8.81 6.02 11.54
N ALA A 161 -9.05 6.61 12.72
CA ALA A 161 -9.13 5.87 13.98
C ALA A 161 -10.30 4.85 13.99
N LYS A 162 -11.45 5.23 13.44
CA LYS A 162 -12.63 4.35 13.32
C LYS A 162 -12.34 3.14 12.41
N TYR A 163 -11.81 3.35 11.21
CA TYR A 163 -11.45 2.25 10.32
C TYR A 163 -10.29 1.42 10.89
N GLY A 164 -9.31 2.05 11.53
CA GLY A 164 -8.22 1.34 12.21
C GLY A 164 -8.75 0.37 13.27
N LYS A 165 -9.65 0.84 14.15
CA LYS A 165 -10.33 -0.02 15.13
C LYS A 165 -11.17 -1.12 14.49
N LEU A 166 -11.83 -0.83 13.37
CA LEU A 166 -12.63 -1.80 12.65
C LEU A 166 -11.75 -2.90 12.00
N PHE A 167 -10.58 -2.53 11.46
CA PHE A 167 -9.67 -3.48 10.84
C PHE A 167 -8.77 -4.22 11.84
N SER A 168 -8.59 -3.71 13.06
CA SER A 168 -7.74 -4.36 14.07
C SER A 168 -8.19 -5.78 14.41
N GLN A 169 -9.50 -6.04 14.42
CA GLN A 169 -10.06 -7.38 14.68
C GLN A 169 -9.68 -8.41 13.59
N TYR A 170 -9.44 -7.95 12.36
CA TYR A 170 -8.98 -8.79 11.26
C TYR A 170 -7.46 -8.91 11.27
N LEU A 171 -6.74 -7.85 11.69
CA LEU A 171 -5.28 -7.86 11.75
C LEU A 171 -4.74 -8.89 12.75
N THR A 172 -5.46 -9.11 13.87
CA THR A 172 -5.09 -10.10 14.90
C THR A 172 -5.25 -11.55 14.49
N ASP A 173 -6.03 -11.84 13.44
CA ASP A 173 -6.26 -13.22 12.98
C ASP A 173 -5.11 -13.68 12.07
N PRO A 174 -4.33 -14.72 12.47
CA PRO A 174 -3.13 -15.17 11.79
C PRO A 174 -3.34 -15.64 10.34
N GLU A 175 -4.58 -15.85 9.90
CA GLU A 175 -4.88 -16.23 8.51
C GLU A 175 -5.07 -15.02 7.58
N ASN A 176 -5.06 -13.79 8.12
CA ASN A 176 -5.18 -12.56 7.34
C ASN A 176 -3.80 -11.94 7.03
N LEU A 177 -3.63 -11.42 5.82
CA LEU A 177 -2.53 -10.55 5.41
C LEU A 177 -3.10 -9.17 5.04
N PHE A 178 -2.45 -8.09 5.46
CA PHE A 178 -2.80 -6.74 5.02
C PHE A 178 -1.75 -6.15 4.09
N VAL A 179 -2.19 -5.48 3.04
CA VAL A 179 -1.35 -4.72 2.12
C VAL A 179 -1.84 -3.27 2.10
N PHE A 180 -1.00 -2.36 2.57
CA PHE A 180 -1.26 -0.93 2.57
C PHE A 180 -0.45 -0.28 1.44
N SER A 181 -1.17 0.26 0.46
CA SER A 181 -0.59 0.81 -0.76
C SER A 181 -0.16 2.25 -0.56
N SER A 182 1.13 2.57 -0.74
CA SER A 182 1.62 3.96 -0.68
C SER A 182 2.97 4.15 -1.37
N ASP A 183 3.04 5.13 -2.25
CA ASP A 183 4.28 5.86 -2.52
C ASP A 183 4.53 6.92 -1.44
N PHE A 184 5.76 7.43 -1.37
CA PHE A 184 6.19 8.46 -0.42
C PHE A 184 6.31 9.82 -1.12
N CYS A 185 7.26 10.69 -0.78
CA CYS A 185 7.32 12.05 -1.33
C CYS A 185 7.25 12.10 -2.87
N HIS A 186 6.25 12.79 -3.39
CA HIS A 186 6.17 13.27 -4.77
C HIS A 186 6.73 14.69 -4.81
N TRP A 187 8.02 14.82 -5.12
CA TRP A 187 8.73 16.10 -5.12
C TRP A 187 8.87 16.67 -6.53
N GLY A 188 8.63 17.97 -6.67
CA GLY A 188 8.85 18.73 -7.89
C GLY A 188 7.70 19.67 -8.22
N ARG A 189 7.95 20.61 -9.13
CA ARG A 189 6.95 21.61 -9.56
C ARG A 189 5.67 20.99 -10.09
N ARG A 190 5.76 19.85 -10.79
CA ARG A 190 4.59 19.12 -11.33
C ARG A 190 3.63 18.61 -10.24
N PHE A 191 4.13 18.42 -9.02
CA PHE A 191 3.33 18.01 -7.86
C PHE A 191 2.95 19.19 -6.96
N ARG A 192 3.37 20.42 -7.32
CA ARG A 192 3.24 21.62 -6.48
C ARG A 192 3.84 21.43 -5.08
N PHE A 193 4.91 20.63 -4.99
CA PHE A 193 5.58 20.33 -3.73
C PHE A 193 7.09 20.39 -3.93
N THR A 194 7.70 21.49 -3.49
CA THR A 194 9.14 21.71 -3.57
C THR A 194 9.70 22.28 -2.28
N PRO A 195 9.37 21.73 -1.09
CA PRO A 195 10.04 22.17 0.12
C PRO A 195 11.52 21.86 -0.03
N PHE A 196 12.35 22.85 0.32
CA PHE A 196 13.78 22.70 0.41
C PHE A 196 14.22 23.39 1.70
N SER A 197 14.75 22.59 2.61
CA SER A 197 15.19 23.06 3.92
C SER A 197 16.56 22.46 4.19
N GLU A 198 17.59 23.22 3.85
CA GLU A 198 18.86 23.39 4.57
C GLU A 198 19.95 23.86 3.60
N LYS A 199 20.66 24.93 3.99
CA LYS A 199 21.85 25.36 3.26
C LYS A 199 22.90 24.26 3.30
N GLY A 200 23.33 23.77 2.13
CA GLY A 200 24.42 22.81 2.00
C GLY A 200 24.01 21.35 1.76
N LYS A 201 22.72 21.00 1.81
CA LYS A 201 22.22 19.67 1.40
C LYS A 201 21.75 19.67 -0.05
N GLN A 202 21.93 18.55 -0.74
CA GLN A 202 21.32 18.32 -2.06
C GLN A 202 19.83 18.02 -1.87
N ILE A 203 19.00 18.39 -2.86
CA ILE A 203 17.54 18.26 -2.78
C ILE A 203 17.11 16.82 -2.45
N HIS A 204 17.67 15.81 -3.11
CA HIS A 204 17.37 14.40 -2.82
C HIS A 204 17.67 13.98 -1.38
N GLN A 205 18.68 14.59 -0.73
CA GLN A 205 18.98 14.31 0.68
C GLN A 205 17.93 14.92 1.61
N SER A 206 17.41 16.11 1.27
CA SER A 206 16.29 16.71 1.99
C SER A 206 14.99 15.91 1.81
N ILE A 207 14.76 15.36 0.60
CA ILE A 207 13.63 14.45 0.32
C ILE A 207 13.77 13.19 1.19
N GLU A 208 14.94 12.54 1.18
CA GLU A 208 15.18 11.35 1.98
C GLU A 208 15.01 11.61 3.46
N GLN A 209 15.53 12.74 3.97
CA GLN A 209 15.34 13.12 5.37
C GLN A 209 13.87 13.32 5.71
N LEU A 210 13.11 13.99 4.84
CA LEU A 210 11.68 14.21 5.03
C LEU A 210 10.92 12.88 5.07
N ASP A 211 11.17 11.98 4.12
CA ASP A 211 10.54 10.65 4.10
C ASP A 211 10.91 9.83 5.33
N ARG A 212 12.20 9.81 5.71
CA ARG A 212 12.67 9.06 6.88
C ARG A 212 12.07 9.55 8.19
N GLN A 213 11.74 10.83 8.32
CA GLN A 213 11.00 11.34 9.48
C GLN A 213 9.60 10.72 9.57
N GLY A 214 8.86 10.69 8.46
CA GLY A 214 7.57 10.03 8.39
C GLY A 214 7.66 8.53 8.64
N MET A 215 8.66 7.86 8.03
CA MET A 215 8.93 6.44 8.23
C MET A 215 9.23 6.12 9.70
N ALA A 216 10.03 6.94 10.38
CA ALA A 216 10.36 6.73 11.79
C ALA A 216 9.13 6.81 12.71
N LEU A 217 8.18 7.71 12.41
CA LEU A 217 6.89 7.80 13.13
C LEU A 217 6.03 6.54 12.89
N VAL A 218 6.05 6.02 11.67
CA VAL A 218 5.38 4.76 11.32
C VAL A 218 6.02 3.56 12.03
N GLU A 219 7.36 3.49 12.10
CA GLU A 219 8.08 2.45 12.86
C GLU A 219 7.80 2.52 14.36
N ALA A 220 7.69 3.74 14.90
CA ALA A 220 7.32 4.01 16.27
C ALA A 220 5.82 3.78 16.56
N GLN A 221 5.01 3.48 15.55
CA GLN A 221 3.56 3.29 15.64
C GLN A 221 2.84 4.52 16.22
N ASP A 222 3.37 5.71 15.96
CA ASP A 222 2.86 6.98 16.47
C ASP A 222 1.88 7.63 15.47
N ALA A 223 0.61 7.22 15.55
CA ALA A 223 -0.44 7.79 14.71
C ALA A 223 -0.59 9.31 14.87
N ALA A 224 -0.50 9.83 16.11
CA ALA A 224 -0.69 11.25 16.38
C ALA A 224 0.51 12.08 15.87
N GLY A 225 1.72 11.58 16.08
CA GLY A 225 2.94 12.15 15.54
C GLY A 225 2.97 12.13 14.01
N PHE A 226 2.53 11.04 13.38
CA PHE A 226 2.41 10.95 11.92
C PHE A 226 1.42 11.98 11.37
N ALA A 227 0.25 12.14 12.00
CA ALA A 227 -0.72 13.18 11.63
C ALA A 227 -0.14 14.60 11.80
N ALA A 228 0.58 14.85 12.91
CA ALA A 228 1.25 16.14 13.14
C ALA A 228 2.32 16.43 12.09
N TYR A 229 3.15 15.43 11.75
CA TYR A 229 4.15 15.51 10.69
C TYR A 229 3.53 15.87 9.33
N LEU A 230 2.42 15.23 8.96
CA LEU A 230 1.73 15.53 7.70
C LEU A 230 1.20 16.97 7.67
N ARG A 231 0.66 17.47 8.80
CA ARG A 231 0.20 18.87 8.92
C ARG A 231 1.35 19.88 8.86
N GLU A 232 2.47 19.56 9.48
CA GLU A 232 3.65 20.44 9.55
C GLU A 232 4.38 20.53 8.20
N PHE A 233 4.70 19.39 7.59
CA PHE A 233 5.56 19.34 6.41
C PHE A 233 4.81 19.23 5.09
N GLY A 234 3.54 18.81 5.13
CA GLY A 234 2.74 18.60 3.92
C GLY A 234 3.31 17.53 2.98
N ASN A 235 4.12 16.58 3.47
CA ASN A 235 4.73 15.56 2.63
C ASN A 235 3.66 14.83 1.81
N THR A 236 3.91 14.67 0.51
CA THR A 236 2.95 14.22 -0.49
C THR A 236 2.81 12.69 -0.52
N ILE A 237 2.84 12.03 0.64
CA ILE A 237 2.60 10.59 0.80
C ILE A 237 1.16 10.29 0.36
N CYS A 238 1.00 9.59 -0.77
CA CYS A 238 -0.32 9.36 -1.38
C CYS A 238 -1.19 8.41 -0.54
N GLY A 239 -0.59 7.38 0.06
CA GLY A 239 -1.24 6.42 0.95
C GLY A 239 -1.24 6.82 2.42
N ARG A 240 -1.16 8.12 2.74
CA ARG A 240 -1.18 8.60 4.14
C ARG A 240 -2.40 8.11 4.94
N HIS A 241 -3.57 8.01 4.30
CA HIS A 241 -4.80 7.55 4.96
C HIS A 241 -4.79 6.03 5.20
N PRO A 242 -4.43 5.17 4.21
CA PRO A 242 -4.13 3.76 4.49
C PRO A 242 -3.10 3.55 5.62
N ILE A 243 -2.01 4.31 5.61
CA ILE A 243 -0.98 4.22 6.66
C ILE A 243 -1.56 4.62 8.03
N ALA A 244 -2.34 5.70 8.11
CA ALA A 244 -2.99 6.09 9.37
C ALA A 244 -3.96 5.02 9.89
N ILE A 245 -4.73 4.36 9.00
CA ILE A 245 -5.56 3.20 9.36
C ILE A 245 -4.70 2.08 9.96
N LEU A 246 -3.55 1.76 9.36
CA LEU A 246 -2.62 0.77 9.91
C LEU A 246 -2.18 1.14 11.33
N LEU A 247 -1.71 2.38 11.53
CA LEU A 247 -1.20 2.82 12.84
C LEU A 247 -2.29 2.71 13.92
N HIS A 248 -3.51 3.15 13.62
CA HIS A 248 -4.64 3.00 14.54
C HIS A 248 -5.07 1.55 14.74
N ALA A 249 -4.98 0.70 13.71
CA ALA A 249 -5.26 -0.72 13.84
C ALA A 249 -4.27 -1.39 14.80
N LEU A 250 -2.97 -1.11 14.65
CA LEU A 250 -1.91 -1.63 15.53
C LEU A 250 -2.12 -1.19 16.98
N GLN A 251 -2.42 0.09 17.22
CA GLN A 251 -2.73 0.60 18.55
C GLN A 251 -3.97 -0.07 19.17
N ALA A 252 -4.93 -0.49 18.35
CA ALA A 252 -6.13 -1.18 18.78
C ALA A 252 -5.97 -2.71 18.93
N CYS A 253 -4.86 -3.31 18.52
CA CYS A 253 -4.60 -4.75 18.62
C CYS A 253 -4.27 -5.26 20.03
N GLY A 254 -4.31 -4.40 21.06
CA GLY A 254 -4.22 -4.81 22.46
C GLY A 254 -2.90 -5.51 22.81
N SER A 255 -2.96 -6.82 23.12
CA SER A 255 -1.88 -7.59 23.75
C SER A 255 -0.84 -8.18 22.80
N VAL A 256 -1.05 -8.10 21.48
CA VAL A 256 -0.07 -8.58 20.50
C VAL A 256 0.92 -7.46 20.21
N GLU A 257 2.18 -7.65 20.62
CA GLU A 257 3.26 -6.72 20.29
C GLU A 257 3.60 -6.85 18.81
N HIS A 258 3.30 -5.80 18.04
CA HIS A 258 3.68 -5.73 16.64
C HIS A 258 4.94 -4.88 16.50
N LYS A 259 5.77 -5.20 15.51
CA LYS A 259 6.91 -4.39 15.10
C LYS A 259 6.77 -3.99 13.64
N VAL A 260 6.97 -2.71 13.38
CA VAL A 260 6.98 -2.15 12.03
C VAL A 260 8.41 -1.82 11.67
N LYS A 261 8.86 -2.28 10.49
CA LYS A 261 10.22 -2.04 10.00
C LYS A 261 10.20 -1.72 8.51
N PHE A 262 10.77 -0.59 8.12
CA PHE A 262 11.08 -0.34 6.72
C PHE A 262 12.28 -1.17 6.29
N VAL A 263 12.09 -1.95 5.24
CA VAL A 263 13.07 -2.89 4.70
C VAL A 263 13.72 -2.38 3.43
N ARG A 264 13.12 -1.40 2.76
CA ARG A 264 13.68 -0.76 1.56
C ARG A 264 13.21 0.68 1.42
N TYR A 265 14.11 1.52 0.90
CA TYR A 265 13.82 2.89 0.47
C TYR A 265 14.53 3.15 -0.86
N ALA A 266 13.87 3.86 -1.77
CA ALA A 266 14.45 4.31 -3.04
C ALA A 266 13.76 5.59 -3.52
N MET A 267 14.37 6.24 -4.50
CA MET A 267 13.76 7.36 -5.25
C MET A 267 13.80 7.04 -6.73
N SER A 268 12.79 7.47 -7.48
CA SER A 268 12.74 7.32 -8.95
C SER A 268 13.95 7.97 -9.64
N SER A 269 14.49 9.04 -9.06
CA SER A 269 15.68 9.75 -9.51
C SER A 269 16.21 10.66 -8.40
N LEU A 270 17.49 10.99 -8.42
CA LEU A 270 18.09 11.91 -7.45
C LEU A 270 17.93 13.36 -7.92
N CYS A 271 16.98 14.10 -7.35
CA CYS A 271 16.81 15.53 -7.60
C CYS A 271 18.03 16.33 -7.12
N ARG A 272 18.59 17.14 -8.01
CA ARG A 272 19.73 18.04 -7.78
C ARG A 272 19.39 19.50 -8.08
N SER A 273 18.37 19.76 -8.91
CA SER A 273 17.90 21.09 -9.28
C SER A 273 16.40 21.28 -9.00
N ILE A 274 15.95 22.54 -8.93
CA ILE A 274 14.53 22.88 -8.75
C ILE A 274 13.63 22.51 -9.95
N ASN A 275 14.24 22.19 -11.10
CA ASN A 275 13.53 21.77 -12.29
C ASN A 275 13.37 20.23 -12.35
N ASP A 276 14.02 19.50 -11.45
CA ASP A 276 13.92 18.05 -11.37
C ASP A 276 12.58 17.66 -10.71
N SER A 277 12.23 16.38 -10.79
CA SER A 277 11.14 15.81 -9.99
C SER A 277 11.41 14.34 -9.72
N SER A 278 10.94 13.85 -8.58
CA SER A 278 11.07 12.44 -8.20
C SER A 278 9.87 11.98 -7.40
N VAL A 279 9.68 10.66 -7.35
CA VAL A 279 8.77 9.99 -6.41
C VAL A 279 9.62 9.05 -5.55
N SER A 280 9.38 9.06 -4.25
CA SER A 280 10.01 8.14 -3.31
C SER A 280 9.19 6.87 -3.13
N TYR A 281 9.88 5.76 -2.93
CA TYR A 281 9.28 4.43 -2.72
C TYR A 281 9.84 3.84 -1.44
N ALA A 282 8.97 3.31 -0.59
CA ALA A 282 9.37 2.62 0.61
C ALA A 282 8.57 1.34 0.79
N SER A 283 9.24 0.32 1.33
CA SER A 283 8.60 -0.94 1.69
C SER A 283 8.80 -1.21 3.16
N ALA A 284 7.71 -1.52 3.86
CA ALA A 284 7.71 -1.87 5.27
C ALA A 284 7.01 -3.20 5.51
N VAL A 285 7.41 -3.84 6.60
CA VAL A 285 6.84 -5.09 7.08
C VAL A 285 6.38 -4.87 8.52
N VAL A 286 5.17 -5.35 8.81
CA VAL A 286 4.65 -5.51 10.16
C VAL A 286 4.70 -6.99 10.50
N HIS A 287 5.33 -7.34 11.61
CA HIS A 287 5.36 -8.70 12.13
C HIS A 287 5.09 -8.71 13.64
N VAL A 288 4.77 -9.88 14.17
CA VAL A 288 4.70 -10.15 15.62
C VAL A 288 6.08 -10.57 16.12
#